data_AF-A0A534NED5-F1
#
_entry.id   AF-A0A534NED5-F1
#
_cell.length_a   1.000
_cell.length_b   1.000
_cell.length_c   1.000
_cell.angle_alpha   90.00
_cell.angle_beta   90.00
_cell.angle_gamma   90.00
#
_symmetry.space_group_name_H-M   'P 1'
#
loop_
_entity.id
_entity.type
_entity.pdbx_description
1 polymer ?
#
loop_
_entity_poly.entity_id
_entity_poly.type
_entity_poly.pdbx_seq_one_letter_code
_entity_poly.pdbx_strand_id
1 'polypeptide(L)'
;MDADVDVYNEREVLWAMANRFQADRDIIVIPNCQGSEIDPSTKEGGITRKMAIDATEKGKDLPKRLRVPQEVAQRIKLEDYIE
;
A
#
# COMPACT_ATOMS: atom_id res chain seq x y z
N MET A 1 -4.16 -5.18 -2.33
CA MET A 1 -3.70 -4.11 -3.24
C MET A 1 -4.37 -4.31 -4.57
N ASP A 2 -4.63 -3.21 -5.28
CA ASP A 2 -5.19 -3.24 -6.63
C ASP A 2 -4.07 -3.38 -7.69
N ALA A 3 -4.44 -3.73 -8.91
CA ALA A 3 -3.49 -3.98 -10.01
C ALA A 3 -2.72 -2.72 -10.49
N ASP A 4 -3.12 -1.52 -10.04
CA ASP A 4 -2.47 -0.26 -10.41
C ASP A 4 -1.33 0.18 -9.47
N VAL A 5 -1.04 -0.64 -8.45
CA VAL A 5 0.00 -0.41 -7.44
C VAL A 5 1.04 -1.52 -7.54
N ASP A 6 2.28 -1.16 -7.85
CA ASP A 6 3.41 -2.08 -7.76
C ASP A 6 3.79 -2.32 -6.29
N VAL A 7 3.60 -3.56 -5.82
CA VAL A 7 3.90 -3.96 -4.43
C VAL A 7 5.40 -3.97 -4.10
N TYR A 8 6.27 -3.99 -5.12
CA TYR A 8 7.72 -3.90 -4.94
C TYR A 8 8.21 -2.45 -4.91
N ASN A 9 7.35 -1.48 -5.23
CA ASN A 9 7.65 -0.06 -5.16
C ASN A 9 7.02 0.55 -3.90
N GLU A 10 7.84 0.75 -2.87
CA GLU A 10 7.41 1.31 -1.58
C GLU A 10 6.62 2.62 -1.73
N ARG A 11 7.03 3.51 -2.64
CA ARG A 11 6.34 4.79 -2.85
C ARG A 11 4.90 4.60 -3.33
N GLU A 12 4.64 3.57 -4.14
CA GLU A 12 3.30 3.27 -4.61
C GLU A 12 2.43 2.63 -3.52
N VAL A 13 3.01 1.73 -2.72
CA VAL A 13 2.34 1.13 -1.56
C VAL A 13 1.94 2.19 -0.53
N LEU A 14 2.86 3.09 -0.18
CA LEU A 14 2.59 4.18 0.75
C LEU A 14 1.58 5.18 0.18
N TRP A 15 1.61 5.46 -1.13
CA TRP A 15 0.59 6.29 -1.78
C TRP A 15 -0.81 5.66 -1.67
N ALA A 16 -0.93 4.35 -1.90
CA ALA A 16 -2.20 3.65 -1.77
C ALA A 16 -2.71 3.70 -0.33
N MET A 17 -1.85 3.41 0.65
CA MET A 17 -2.19 3.55 2.07
C MET A 17 -2.63 4.98 2.42
N ALA A 18 -1.94 6.01 1.95
CA ALA A 18 -2.27 7.39 2.29
C ALA A 18 -3.61 7.88 1.71
N ASN A 19 -4.06 7.32 0.57
CA ASN A 19 -5.22 7.84 -0.16
C ASN A 19 -6.43 6.91 -0.17
N ARG A 20 -6.28 5.63 0.18
CA ARG A 20 -7.35 4.62 0.09
C ARG A 20 -7.75 3.99 1.43
N PHE A 21 -7.00 4.27 2.50
CA PHE A 21 -7.23 3.67 3.83
C PHE A 21 -7.95 4.63 4.78
N GLN A 22 -8.96 4.13 5.49
CA GLN A 22 -9.64 4.79 6.59
C GLN A 22 -9.49 3.96 7.86
N ALA A 23 -8.79 4.51 8.86
CA ALA A 23 -8.34 3.75 10.03
C ALA A 23 -9.46 3.16 10.88
N ASP A 24 -10.66 3.72 10.85
CA ASP A 24 -11.83 3.24 11.60
C ASP A 24 -12.53 2.03 10.94
N ARG A 25 -12.29 1.80 9.65
CA ARG A 25 -13.02 0.80 8.84
C ARG A 25 -12.13 -0.21 8.12
N ASP A 26 -10.91 0.19 7.77
CA ASP A 26 -10.03 -0.58 6.89
C ASP A 26 -8.87 -1.28 7.63
N ILE A 27 -8.87 -1.21 8.96
CA ILE A 27 -7.93 -1.96 9.81
C ILE A 27 -8.62 -3.19 10.40
N ILE A 28 -7.97 -4.35 10.28
CA ILE A 28 -8.38 -5.58 10.97
C ILE A 28 -7.27 -5.96 11.94
N VAL A 29 -7.60 -6.05 13.22
CA VAL A 29 -6.68 -6.50 14.27
C VAL A 29 -7.17 -7.82 14.82
N ILE A 30 -6.38 -8.88 14.65
CA ILE A 30 -6.70 -10.23 15.13
C ILE A 30 -5.87 -10.50 16.39
N PRO A 31 -6.50 -10.68 17.57
CA PRO A 31 -5.78 -10.97 18.80
C PRO A 31 -5.39 -12.45 18.93
N ASN A 32 -4.46 -12.73 19.84
CA ASN A 32 -4.05 -14.08 20.25
C ASN A 32 -3.55 -14.96 19.08
N CYS A 33 -2.82 -14.37 18.14
CA CYS A 33 -2.21 -15.10 17.05
C CYS A 33 -0.82 -15.61 17.43
N GLN A 34 -0.43 -16.76 16.88
CA GLN A 34 0.95 -17.22 16.95
C GLN A 34 1.87 -16.26 16.16
N GLY A 35 2.86 -15.72 16.86
CA GLY A 35 3.94 -14.92 16.32
C GLY A 35 5.27 -15.65 16.41
N SER A 36 6.31 -14.90 16.76
CA SER A 36 7.68 -15.40 16.92
C SER A 36 8.11 -15.24 18.38
N GLU A 37 8.65 -16.29 18.99
CA GLU A 37 9.15 -16.23 20.38
C GLU A 37 10.39 -15.34 20.52
N ILE A 38 11.13 -15.09 19.43
CA ILE A 38 12.28 -14.17 19.43
C ILE A 38 11.88 -12.69 19.32
N ASP A 39 10.62 -12.40 19.01
CA ASP A 39 10.13 -11.01 18.98
C ASP A 39 9.86 -10.54 20.42
N PRO A 40 10.66 -9.57 20.92
CA PRO A 40 10.59 -9.12 22.32
C PRO A 40 9.30 -8.36 22.65
N SER A 41 8.48 -8.02 21.64
CA SER A 41 7.18 -7.35 21.83
C SER A 41 6.04 -8.33 22.09
N THR A 42 6.27 -9.63 21.93
CA THR A 42 5.26 -10.66 22.10
C THR A 42 5.03 -11.00 23.57
N LYS A 43 3.87 -11.60 23.87
CA LYS A 43 3.63 -12.23 25.18
C LYS A 43 4.37 -13.57 25.25
N GLU A 44 4.35 -14.16 26.45
CA GLU A 44 4.83 -15.53 26.68
C GLU A 44 4.34 -16.51 25.60
N GLY A 45 5.25 -17.37 25.12
CA GLY A 45 4.98 -18.31 24.03
C GLY A 45 4.87 -17.68 22.63
N GLY A 46 5.33 -16.43 22.45
CA GLY A 46 5.32 -15.76 21.15
C GLY A 46 3.93 -15.29 20.71
N ILE A 47 2.99 -15.16 21.66
CA ILE A 47 1.61 -14.78 21.34
C ILE A 47 1.52 -13.27 21.10
N THR A 48 0.97 -12.91 19.94
CA THR A 48 0.89 -11.52 19.48
C THR A 48 -0.45 -11.22 18.80
N ARG A 49 -0.53 -10.05 18.16
CA ARG A 49 -1.65 -9.65 17.31
C ARG A 49 -1.16 -9.56 15.86
N LYS A 50 -2.01 -9.93 14.91
CA LYS A 50 -1.77 -9.66 13.49
C LYS A 50 -2.67 -8.51 13.06
N MET A 51 -2.15 -7.69 12.16
CA MET A 51 -2.87 -6.55 11.59
C MET A 51 -2.94 -6.73 10.08
N ALA A 52 -4.11 -6.47 9.50
CA ALA A 52 -4.28 -6.29 8.06
C ALA A 52 -4.80 -4.88 7.79
N ILE A 53 -4.27 -4.28 6.73
CA ILE A 53 -4.63 -2.94 6.25
C ILE A 53 -5.22 -3.12 4.86
N ASP A 54 -6.48 -2.71 4.68
CA ASP A 54 -7.11 -2.72 3.37
C ASP A 54 -6.96 -1.36 2.66
N ALA A 55 -5.86 -1.24 1.90
CA ALA A 55 -5.57 -0.07 1.06
C ALA A 55 -6.07 -0.22 -0.40
N THR A 56 -7.15 -0.99 -0.63
CA THR A 56 -7.78 -1.13 -1.96
C THR A 56 -8.72 0.02 -2.31
N GLU A 57 -9.01 0.21 -3.59
CA GLU A 57 -9.93 1.25 -4.08
C GLU A 57 -11.35 1.08 -3.51
N LYS A 58 -11.89 2.14 -2.90
CA LYS A 58 -13.21 2.13 -2.26
C LYS A 58 -14.26 2.81 -3.15
N GLY A 59 -14.94 2.02 -3.97
CA GLY A 59 -16.08 2.49 -4.78
C GLY A 59 -15.69 3.09 -6.14
N LYS A 60 -16.71 3.45 -6.93
CA LYS A 60 -16.57 3.76 -8.36
C LYS A 60 -16.23 5.22 -8.68
N ASP A 61 -16.39 6.13 -7.71
CA ASP A 61 -16.31 7.59 -7.93
C ASP A 61 -15.02 8.21 -7.40
N LEU A 62 -14.03 7.40 -6.99
CA LEU A 62 -12.75 7.93 -6.58
C LEU A 62 -11.99 8.45 -7.80
N PRO A 63 -11.34 9.63 -7.69
CA PRO A 63 -10.49 10.11 -8.75
C PRO A 63 -9.34 9.11 -8.94
N LYS A 64 -9.21 8.61 -10.17
CA LYS A 64 -8.10 7.73 -10.53
C LYS A 64 -6.78 8.46 -10.30
N ARG A 65 -5.74 7.70 -9.96
CA ARG A 65 -4.38 8.22 -9.82
C ARG A 65 -4.01 9.00 -11.08
N LEU A 66 -3.65 10.27 -10.92
CA LEU A 66 -3.24 11.09 -12.05
C LEU A 66 -1.96 10.51 -12.65
N ARG A 67 -2.00 10.24 -13.95
CA ARG A 67 -0.86 9.82 -14.76
C ARG A 67 -0.80 10.71 -15.99
N VAL A 68 0.41 10.96 -16.47
CA VAL A 68 0.59 11.55 -17.81
C VAL A 68 0.02 10.54 -18.82
N PRO A 69 -0.80 10.98 -19.79
CA PRO A 69 -1.28 10.10 -20.85
C PRO A 69 -0.12 9.36 -21.51
N GLN A 70 -0.28 8.04 -21.69
CA GLN A 70 0.83 7.18 -22.12
C GLN A 70 1.38 7.61 -23.49
N GLU A 71 0.51 8.07 -24.39
CA GLU A 71 0.91 8.61 -25.69
C GLU A 71 1.87 9.81 -25.55
N VAL A 72 1.61 10.70 -24.59
CA VAL A 72 2.48 11.87 -24.35
C VAL A 72 3.78 11.42 -23.70
N ALA A 73 3.71 10.54 -22.72
CA ALA A 73 4.90 10.03 -22.02
C ALA A 73 5.86 9.27 -22.95
N GLN A 74 5.33 8.54 -23.94
CA GLN A 74 6.14 7.80 -24.91
C GLN A 74 6.79 8.70 -25.97
N ARG A 75 6.20 9.87 -26.25
CA ARG A 75 6.74 10.83 -27.22
C ARG A 75 7.89 11.66 -26.66
N ILE A 76 8.00 11.77 -25.34
CA ILE A 76 9.02 12.57 -24.66
C ILE A 76 10.13 11.64 -24.20
N LYS A 77 11.33 11.83 -24.76
CA LYS A 77 12.55 11.15 -24.33
C LYS A 77 13.29 12.07 -23.39
N LEU A 78 13.63 11.59 -22.20
CA LEU A 78 14.28 12.42 -21.20
C LEU A 78 15.64 12.94 -21.72
N GLU A 79 16.33 12.11 -22.49
CA GLU A 79 17.66 12.39 -23.05
C GLU A 79 17.69 13.61 -23.97
N ASP A 80 16.54 13.97 -24.57
CA ASP A 80 16.44 15.15 -25.43
C ASP A 80 16.46 16.48 -24.62
N TYR A 81 16.41 16.42 -23.28
CA TYR A 81 16.24 17.58 -22.38
C TYR A 81 17.27 17.70 -21.25
N ILE A 82 18.25 16.80 -21.18
CA ILE A 82 19.34 16.84 -20.20
C ILE A 82 20.68 16.80 -20.94
N GLU A 83 21.60 17.71 -20.57
CA GLU A 83 22.98 17.80 -21.09
C GLU A 83 23.88 16.67 -20.53
#